data_AF-A0A850F4G8-F1
#
_entry.id   AF-A0A850F4G8-F1
#
_cell.length_a   1.000
_cell.length_b   1.000
_cell.length_c   1.000
_cell.angle_alpha   90.00
_cell.angle_beta   90.00
_cell.angle_gamma   90.00
#
_symmetry.space_group_name_H-M   'P 1'
#
loop_
_entity.id
_entity.type
_entity.pdbx_description
1 polymer ?
#
loop_
_entity_poly.entity_id
_entity_poly.type
_entity_poly.pdbx_seq_one_letter_code
_entity_poly.pdbx_strand_id
1 'polypeptide(L)'
;MQRQTQPVTRETLLEEANKIMSEHEDFIKGMIATDVVEKNGVLVFRGEYFLDDQGLPTAKSTAVFNMFKHLAHVLSEKYHLAD
;
A
#
# COMPACT_ATOMS: atom_id res chain seq x y z
N MET A 1 -20.53 9.19 -9.82
CA MET A 1 -20.72 9.08 -8.36
C MET A 1 -19.54 9.77 -7.70
N GLN A 2 -19.75 10.83 -6.93
CA GLN A 2 -18.70 11.34 -6.04
C GLN A 2 -18.49 10.26 -4.96
N ARG A 3 -17.32 9.61 -4.93
CA ARG A 3 -17.00 8.71 -3.81
C ARG A 3 -16.87 9.59 -2.58
N GLN A 4 -17.73 9.37 -1.59
CA GLN A 4 -17.62 10.00 -0.28
C GLN A 4 -16.56 9.24 0.52
N THR A 5 -15.29 9.50 0.22
CA THR A 5 -14.16 8.98 1.01
C THR A 5 -13.88 9.94 2.17
N GLN A 6 -13.29 9.41 3.26
CA GLN A 6 -12.92 10.18 4.43
C GLN A 6 -11.50 10.74 4.30
N PRO A 7 -11.25 12.00 4.70
CA PRO A 7 -9.89 12.52 4.77
C PRO A 7 -9.08 11.74 5.82
N VAL A 8 -7.84 11.40 5.50
CA VAL A 8 -6.92 10.71 6.41
C VAL A 8 -5.51 11.27 6.27
N THR A 9 -4.75 11.27 7.37
CA THR A 9 -3.33 11.62 7.33
C THR A 9 -2.50 10.47 6.76
N ARG A 10 -1.30 10.80 6.27
CA ARG A 10 -0.37 9.80 5.76
C ARG A 10 0.02 8.78 6.82
N GLU A 11 0.30 9.24 8.04
CA GLU A 11 0.76 8.40 9.14
C GLU A 11 -0.30 7.36 9.52
N THR A 12 -1.55 7.80 9.74
CA THR A 12 -2.64 6.91 10.10
C THR A 12 -2.93 5.90 8.99
N LEU A 13 -2.85 6.34 7.73
CA LEU A 13 -3.06 5.45 6.59
C LEU A 13 -1.95 4.38 6.46
N LEU A 14 -0.70 4.74 6.74
CA LEU A 14 0.42 3.80 6.76
C LEU A 14 0.32 2.81 7.93
N GLU A 15 -0.13 3.25 9.10
CA GLU A 15 -0.40 2.36 10.24
C GLU A 15 -1.50 1.34 9.91
N GLU A 16 -2.63 1.78 9.35
CA GLU A 16 -3.72 0.90 8.92
C GLU A 16 -3.26 -0.05 7.82
N ALA A 17 -2.52 0.45 6.83
CA ALA A 17 -1.97 -0.36 5.75
C ALA A 17 -1.04 -1.48 6.27
N ASN A 18 -0.09 -1.14 7.14
CA ASN A 18 0.85 -2.13 7.69
C ASN A 18 0.15 -3.15 8.59
N LYS A 19 -0.92 -2.77 9.28
CA LYS A 19 -1.77 -3.71 10.02
C LYS A 19 -2.42 -4.71 9.06
N ILE A 20 -3.10 -4.25 8.01
CA ILE A 20 -3.73 -5.10 6.99
C ILE A 20 -2.69 -6.04 6.36
N MET A 21 -1.51 -5.51 6.01
CA MET A 21 -0.43 -6.31 5.44
C MET A 21 -0.01 -7.45 6.36
N SER A 22 0.14 -7.20 7.66
CA SER A 22 0.59 -8.20 8.63
C SER A 22 -0.39 -9.35 8.85
N GLU A 23 -1.66 -9.16 8.52
CA GLU A 23 -2.74 -10.15 8.65
C GLU A 23 -3.00 -10.92 7.35
N HIS A 24 -2.38 -10.53 6.23
CA HIS A 24 -2.60 -11.12 4.92
C HIS A 24 -1.77 -12.40 4.71
N GLU A 25 -2.34 -13.40 4.04
CA GLU A 25 -1.71 -14.74 3.86
C GLU A 25 -0.38 -14.69 3.10
N ASP A 26 -0.29 -13.81 2.10
CA ASP A 26 0.94 -13.57 1.32
C ASP A 26 1.99 -12.69 2.02
N PHE A 27 1.83 -12.36 3.32
CA PHE A 27 2.79 -11.53 4.03
C PHE A 27 4.15 -12.20 4.16
N ILE A 28 5.21 -11.46 3.82
CA ILE A 28 6.60 -11.89 3.97
C ILE A 28 7.28 -10.95 4.97
N LYS A 29 8.08 -11.54 5.89
CA LYS A 29 8.88 -10.77 6.84
C LYS A 29 9.73 -9.71 6.13
N GLY A 30 9.60 -8.46 6.58
CA GLY A 30 10.28 -7.30 6.00
C GLY A 30 9.40 -6.46 5.06
N MET A 31 8.21 -6.95 4.70
CA MET A 31 7.21 -6.13 4.00
C MET A 31 6.72 -5.02 4.92
N ILE A 32 6.89 -3.79 4.47
CA ILE A 32 6.41 -2.60 5.16
C ILE A 32 6.08 -1.52 4.12
N ALA A 33 4.91 -0.91 4.24
CA ALA A 33 4.57 0.32 3.54
C ALA A 33 5.18 1.50 4.31
N THR A 34 6.02 2.28 3.65
CA THR A 34 6.73 3.42 4.27
C THR A 34 6.28 4.76 3.71
N ASP A 35 5.58 4.76 2.58
CA ASP A 35 5.07 5.98 1.96
C ASP A 35 3.80 5.68 1.17
N VAL A 36 2.98 6.70 1.00
CA VAL A 36 1.74 6.65 0.22
C VAL A 36 1.49 8.00 -0.42
N VAL A 37 1.12 7.96 -1.69
CA VAL A 37 0.73 9.13 -2.47
C VAL A 37 -0.63 8.90 -3.10
N GLU A 38 -1.43 9.95 -3.24
CA GLU A 38 -2.69 9.86 -3.97
C GLU A 38 -2.48 10.32 -5.43
N LYS A 39 -2.95 9.51 -6.38
CA LYS A 39 -2.93 9.83 -7.80
C LYS A 39 -4.31 9.57 -8.39
N ASN A 40 -4.96 10.63 -8.88
CA ASN A 40 -6.29 10.54 -9.51
C ASN A 40 -7.33 9.79 -8.65
N GLY A 41 -7.36 10.03 -7.33
CA GLY A 41 -8.29 9.35 -6.42
C GLY A 41 -7.92 7.90 -6.08
N VAL A 42 -6.67 7.51 -6.32
CA VAL A 42 -6.13 6.18 -5.98
C VAL A 42 -4.88 6.34 -5.12
N LEU A 43 -4.88 5.70 -3.96
CA LEU A 43 -3.74 5.60 -3.06
C LEU A 43 -2.71 4.63 -3.64
N VAL A 44 -1.47 5.07 -3.74
CA VAL A 44 -0.33 4.31 -4.25
C VAL A 44 0.70 4.15 -3.15
N PHE A 45 0.77 2.93 -2.60
CA PHE A 45 1.69 2.55 -1.54
C PHE A 45 3.08 2.24 -2.07
N ARG A 46 4.10 2.55 -1.27
CA ARG A 46 5.51 2.30 -1.54
C ARG A 46 6.19 1.73 -0.31
N GLY A 47 7.25 0.97 -0.54
CA GLY A 47 8.03 0.34 0.50
C GLY A 47 9.08 -0.60 -0.08
N GLU A 48 9.42 -1.63 0.70
CA GLU A 48 10.36 -2.67 0.26
C GLU A 48 9.74 -3.56 -0.85
N TYR A 49 10.42 -3.69 -1.98
CA TYR A 49 9.98 -4.47 -3.14
C TYR A 49 10.74 -5.79 -3.31
N PHE A 50 11.76 -6.06 -2.50
CA PHE A 50 12.64 -7.23 -2.59
C PHE A 50 13.21 -7.43 -3.99
N LEU A 51 13.74 -6.35 -4.56
CA LEU A 51 14.44 -6.39 -5.84
C LEU A 51 15.80 -7.07 -5.65
N ASP A 52 16.36 -7.60 -6.73
CA ASP A 52 17.74 -8.10 -6.74
C ASP A 52 18.77 -6.94 -6.79
N ASP A 53 20.05 -7.28 -6.77
CA ASP A 53 21.15 -6.31 -6.81
C ASP A 53 21.19 -5.46 -8.11
N GLN A 54 20.45 -5.86 -9.14
CA GLN A 54 20.29 -5.11 -10.39
C GLN A 54 19.00 -4.27 -10.41
N GLY A 55 18.22 -4.29 -9.33
CA GLY A 55 16.93 -3.60 -9.22
C GLY A 55 15.80 -4.31 -9.98
N LEU A 56 15.95 -5.60 -10.31
CA LEU A 56 14.93 -6.36 -11.01
C LEU A 56 13.96 -7.04 -10.03
N PRO A 57 12.66 -7.16 -10.39
CA PRO A 57 11.71 -7.90 -9.58
C PRO A 57 12.10 -9.36 -9.38
N THR A 58 11.93 -9.85 -8.15
CA THR A 58 12.10 -11.26 -7.79
C THR A 58 10.75 -11.93 -7.56
N ALA A 59 10.75 -13.23 -7.27
CA ALA A 59 9.53 -13.94 -6.87
C ALA A 59 8.84 -13.30 -5.64
N LYS A 60 9.61 -12.69 -4.73
CA LYS A 60 9.07 -11.98 -3.56
C LYS A 60 8.43 -10.66 -3.93
N SER A 61 8.91 -9.99 -4.99
CA SER A 61 8.33 -8.75 -5.48
C SER A 61 6.89 -8.92 -5.90
N THR A 62 6.52 -10.07 -6.48
CA THR A 62 5.14 -10.39 -6.84
C THR A 62 4.18 -10.29 -5.66
N ALA A 63 4.57 -10.83 -4.49
CA ALA A 63 3.76 -10.75 -3.28
C ALA A 63 3.60 -9.30 -2.81
N VAL A 64 4.66 -8.48 -2.89
CA VAL A 64 4.58 -7.04 -2.56
C VAL A 64 3.64 -6.30 -3.50
N PHE A 65 3.73 -6.55 -4.82
CA PHE A 65 2.86 -5.90 -5.79
C PHE A 65 1.39 -6.25 -5.55
N ASN A 66 1.09 -7.51 -5.26
CA ASN A 66 -0.27 -7.95 -4.91
C ASN A 66 -0.75 -7.26 -3.64
N MET A 67 0.10 -7.17 -2.62
CA MET A 67 -0.21 -6.51 -1.35
C MET A 67 -0.52 -5.02 -1.53
N PHE A 68 0.36 -4.27 -2.21
CA PHE A 68 0.15 -2.84 -2.45
C PHE A 68 -1.04 -2.58 -3.36
N LYS A 69 -1.31 -3.46 -4.33
CA LYS A 69 -2.54 -3.41 -5.14
C LYS A 69 -3.78 -3.64 -4.29
N HIS A 70 -3.75 -4.60 -3.36
CA HIS A 70 -4.85 -4.86 -2.43
C HIS A 70 -5.13 -3.63 -1.56
N LEU A 71 -4.08 -3.07 -0.93
CA LEU A 71 -4.18 -1.85 -0.13
C LEU A 71 -4.75 -0.67 -0.93
N ALA A 72 -4.22 -0.44 -2.14
CA ALA A 72 -4.71 0.62 -3.01
C ALA A 72 -6.21 0.45 -3.30
N HIS A 73 -6.66 -0.78 -3.57
CA HIS A 73 -8.07 -1.05 -3.83
C HIS A 73 -8.95 -0.79 -2.59
N VAL A 74 -8.63 -1.42 -1.46
CA VAL A 74 -9.50 -1.38 -0.27
C VAL A 74 -9.48 -0.03 0.45
N LEU A 75 -8.35 0.68 0.45
CA LEU A 75 -8.21 1.95 1.15
C LEU A 75 -8.66 3.13 0.30
N SER A 76 -8.50 3.10 -1.03
CA SER A 76 -8.97 4.22 -1.90
C SER A 76 -10.49 4.28 -2.03
N GLU A 77 -11.19 3.20 -1.66
CA GLU A 77 -12.65 3.20 -1.55
C GLU A 77 -13.13 3.88 -0.26
N LYS A 78 -12.27 3.96 0.76
CA LYS A 78 -12.60 4.49 2.08
C LYS A 78 -12.05 5.88 2.32
N TYR A 79 -10.84 6.16 1.84
CA TYR A 79 -10.06 7.33 2.22
C TYR A 79 -9.52 8.13 1.04
N HIS A 80 -9.23 9.39 1.30
CA HIS A 80 -8.37 10.26 0.48
C HIS A 80 -7.37 10.96 1.42
N LEU A 81 -6.18 11.28 0.91
CA LEU A 81 -5.19 12.00 1.69
C LEU A 81 -5.67 13.44 1.92
N ALA A 82 -5.77 13.81 3.19
CA ALA A 82 -5.77 15.21 3.58
C ALA A 82 -4.31 15.64 3.70
N ASP A 83 -3.92 16.63 2.88
CA ASP A 83 -2.56 17.19 2.82
C ASP A 83 -1.93 17.48 4.20
#